data_AF-A0A343TH38-F1
#
_entry.id   AF-A0A343TH38-F1
#
_cell.length_a   1.000
_cell.length_b   1.000
_cell.length_c   1.000
_cell.angle_alpha   90.00
_cell.angle_beta   90.00
_cell.angle_gamma   90.00
#
_symmetry.space_group_name_H-M   'P 1'
#
loop_
_entity.id
_entity.type
_entity.pdbx_description
1 polymer ?
#
loop_
_entity_poly.entity_id
_entity_poly.type
_entity_poly.pdbx_seq_one_letter_code
_entity_poly.pdbx_strand_id
1 'polypeptide(L)' 'MSDGDDSTDVPRVDIERELERADQMLSDAETAVDIGISKATVVNRLYYACFHAAQAALYARGQNPQSHGQVQTLLGKS' A
#
# COMPACT_ATOMS: atom_id res chain seq x y z
N MET A 1 27.26 24.21 -7.31
CA MET A 1 26.61 23.12 -8.04
C MET A 1 26.42 22.01 -7.02
N SER A 2 25.18 21.82 -6.55
CA SER A 2 24.85 20.74 -5.62
C SER A 2 23.99 19.78 -6.43
N ASP A 3 24.54 18.62 -6.73
CA ASP A 3 23.88 17.58 -7.51
C ASP A 3 22.68 17.08 -6.71
N GLY A 4 21.50 17.44 -7.20
CA GLY A 4 20.25 16.87 -6.71
C GLY A 4 20.19 15.42 -7.16
N ASP A 5 20.30 14.51 -6.20
CA ASP A 5 19.94 13.11 -6.35
C ASP A 5 18.41 13.03 -6.46
N ASP A 6 17.88 13.47 -7.61
CA ASP A 6 16.48 13.30 -8.02
C ASP A 6 16.30 11.90 -8.62
N SER A 7 16.71 10.88 -7.88
CA SER A 7 16.44 9.50 -8.29
C SER A 7 14.97 9.22 -8.03
N THR A 8 14.17 9.36 -9.09
CA THR A 8 12.75 8.99 -9.15
C THR A 8 12.50 7.48 -9.00
N ASP A 9 13.54 6.69 -8.77
CA ASP A 9 13.48 5.26 -8.60
C ASP A 9 13.06 4.93 -7.17
N VAL A 10 11.90 4.28 -7.02
CA VAL A 10 11.44 3.85 -5.71
C VAL A 10 12.30 2.65 -5.28
N PRO A 11 13.05 2.73 -4.18
CA PRO A 11 13.88 1.64 -3.71
C PRO A 11 13.10 0.33 -3.58
N ARG A 12 13.70 -0.82 -3.94
CA ARG A 12 13.06 -2.14 -3.77
C ARG A 12 12.56 -2.39 -2.35
N VAL A 13 13.25 -1.85 -1.35
CA VAL A 13 12.87 -1.92 0.06
C VAL A 13 11.50 -1.26 0.35
N ASP A 14 11.12 -0.22 -0.41
CA ASP A 14 9.81 0.40 -0.26
C ASP A 14 8.70 -0.49 -0.82
N ILE A 15 8.97 -1.21 -1.92
CA ILE A 15 8.02 -2.20 -2.47
C ILE A 15 7.79 -3.32 -1.46
N GLU A 16 8.86 -3.92 -0.95
CA GLU A 16 8.81 -5.02 0.02
C GLU A 16 8.09 -4.59 1.31
N ARG A 17 8.38 -3.39 1.83
CA ARG A 17 7.70 -2.85 3.00
C ARG A 17 6.21 -2.67 2.79
N GLU A 18 5.77 -2.18 1.65
CA GLU A 18 4.33 -2.05 1.38
C GLU A 18 3.65 -3.42 1.22
N LEU A 19 4.35 -4.44 0.69
CA LEU A 19 3.84 -5.81 0.66
C LEU A 19 3.71 -6.39 2.08
N GLU A 20 4.71 -6.23 2.94
CA GLU A 20 4.66 -6.65 4.35
C GLU A 20 3.48 -6.01 5.10
N ARG A 21 3.23 -4.72 4.86
CA ARG A 21 2.07 -4.02 5.44
C ARG A 21 0.75 -4.55 4.91
N ALA A 22 0.67 -4.85 3.61
CA ALA A 22 -0.52 -5.44 3.02
C ALA A 22 -0.86 -6.79 3.67
N ASP A 23 0.15 -7.66 3.83
CA ASP A 23 0.01 -8.97 4.48
C ASP A 23 -0.39 -8.82 5.95
N GLN A 24 0.22 -7.90 6.68
CA GLN A 24 -0.15 -7.64 8.08
C GLN A 24 -1.61 -7.21 8.21
N MET A 25 -2.08 -6.29 7.35
CA MET A 25 -3.47 -5.83 7.37
C MET A 25 -4.46 -6.94 7.00
N LEU A 26 -4.08 -7.85 6.10
CA LEU A 26 -4.90 -9.02 5.76
C LEU A 26 -4.97 -10.00 6.94
N SER A 27 -3.84 -10.35 7.54
CA SER A 27 -3.78 -11.20 8.74
C SER A 27 -4.59 -10.63 9.91
N ASP A 28 -4.54 -9.32 10.11
CA ASP A 28 -5.36 -8.62 11.11
C ASP A 28 -6.85 -8.74 10.80
N ALA A 29 -7.24 -8.64 9.53
CA ALA A 29 -8.63 -8.78 9.11
C ALA A 29 -9.16 -10.19 9.35
N GLU A 30 -8.36 -11.21 9.03
CA GLU A 30 -8.68 -12.63 9.26
C GLU A 30 -8.83 -12.89 10.77
N THR A 31 -7.88 -12.44 11.57
CA THR A 31 -7.94 -12.53 13.04
C THR A 31 -9.18 -11.83 13.60
N ALA A 32 -9.51 -10.66 13.07
CA ALA A 32 -10.69 -9.89 13.49
C ALA A 32 -12.00 -10.63 13.18
N VAL A 33 -12.07 -11.38 12.08
CA VAL A 33 -13.21 -12.26 11.78
C VAL A 33 -13.28 -13.40 12.79
N ASP A 34 -12.16 -14.06 13.06
CA ASP A 34 -12.10 -15.24 13.93
C ASP A 34 -12.50 -14.94 15.37
N ILE A 35 -12.06 -13.79 15.91
CA ILE A 35 -12.39 -13.38 17.28
C ILE A 35 -13.69 -12.57 17.38
N GLY A 36 -14.43 -12.41 16.27
CA GLY A 36 -15.75 -11.78 16.25
C GLY A 36 -15.75 -10.25 16.46
N ILE A 37 -14.70 -9.56 16.00
CA ILE A 37 -14.67 -8.08 16.02
C ILE A 37 -15.69 -7.52 15.01
N SER A 38 -16.05 -6.24 15.21
CA SER A 38 -17.00 -5.54 14.35
C SER A 38 -16.67 -5.63 12.86
N LYS A 39 -17.71 -5.75 12.02
CA LYS A 39 -17.57 -5.72 10.56
C LYS A 39 -16.86 -4.46 10.06
N ALA A 40 -17.06 -3.32 10.72
CA ALA A 40 -16.40 -2.07 10.36
C ALA A 40 -14.87 -2.18 10.49
N THR A 41 -14.38 -2.86 11.52
CA THR A 41 -12.95 -3.14 11.70
C THR A 41 -12.41 -4.05 10.61
N VAL A 42 -13.11 -5.15 10.31
CA VAL A 42 -12.71 -6.09 9.24
C VAL A 42 -12.62 -5.37 7.90
N VAL A 43 -13.65 -4.61 7.53
CA VAL A 43 -13.67 -3.83 6.27
C VAL A 43 -12.54 -2.80 6.22
N ASN A 44 -12.26 -2.11 7.34
CA ASN A 44 -11.17 -1.14 7.41
C ASN A 44 -9.80 -1.80 7.18
N ARG A 45 -9.55 -2.98 7.76
CA ARG A 45 -8.29 -3.71 7.58
C ARG A 45 -8.13 -4.24 6.15
N LEU A 46 -9.19 -4.81 5.58
CA LEU A 46 -9.19 -5.23 4.17
C LEU A 46 -8.93 -4.05 3.21
N TYR A 47 -9.53 -2.89 3.49
CA TYR A 47 -9.28 -1.68 2.71
C TYR A 47 -7.79 -1.29 2.70
N TYR A 48 -7.14 -1.29 3.88
CA TYR A 48 -5.73 -0.94 3.97
C TYR A 48 -4.81 -2.01 3.40
N ALA A 49 -5.18 -3.30 3.48
CA ALA A 49 -4.45 -4.37 2.79
C ALA A 49 -4.39 -4.11 1.28
N CYS A 50 -5.55 -3.86 0.66
CA CYS A 50 -5.63 -3.51 -0.76
C CYS A 50 -4.89 -2.22 -1.10
N PHE A 51 -4.95 -1.21 -0.22
CA PHE A 51 -4.25 0.06 -0.42
C PHE A 51 -2.73 -0.13 -0.48
N HIS A 52 -2.15 -0.85 0.48
CA HIS A 52 -0.71 -1.09 0.52
C HIS A 52 -0.25 -1.96 -0.66
N ALA A 53 -1.02 -2.99 -1.03
CA ALA A 53 -0.75 -3.79 -2.21
C ALA A 53 -0.78 -2.95 -3.51
N ALA A 54 -1.75 -2.04 -3.63
CA ALA A 54 -1.82 -1.11 -4.76
C ALA A 54 -0.61 -0.16 -4.79
N GLN A 55 -0.20 0.38 -3.65
CA GLN A 55 0.95 1.25 -3.56
C GLN A 55 2.25 0.53 -3.96
N ALA A 56 2.45 -0.71 -3.49
CA ALA A 56 3.56 -1.56 -3.91
C ALA A 56 3.59 -1.79 -5.42
N ALA A 57 2.42 -2.04 -6.04
CA ALA A 57 2.31 -2.21 -7.48
C ALA A 57 2.66 -0.94 -8.27
N LEU A 58 2.33 0.25 -7.74
CA LEU A 58 2.72 1.52 -8.34
C LEU A 58 4.23 1.78 -8.21
N TYR A 59 4.80 1.49 -7.03
CA TYR A 59 6.25 1.54 -6.80
C TYR A 59 7.01 0.63 -7.77
N ALA A 60 6.55 -0.61 -7.97
CA ALA A 60 7.14 -1.55 -8.93
C ALA A 60 7.05 -1.08 -10.40
N ARG A 61 6.18 -0.11 -10.69
CA ARG A 61 6.05 0.54 -12.01
C ARG A 61 6.84 1.86 -12.10
N GLY A 62 7.67 2.18 -11.10
CA GLY A 62 8.42 3.45 -11.02
C GLY A 62 7.56 4.67 -10.72
N GLN A 63 6.33 4.47 -10.20
CA GLN A 63 5.44 5.57 -9.82
C GLN A 63 5.52 5.79 -8.32
N ASN A 64 5.76 7.02 -7.88
CA ASN A 64 5.87 7.36 -6.46
C ASN A 64 4.69 8.25 -5.98
N PRO A 65 3.49 7.69 -5.71
CA PRO A 65 2.36 8.46 -5.21
C PRO A 65 2.66 9.07 -3.84
N GLN A 66 2.49 10.38 -3.71
CA GLN A 66 2.74 11.16 -2.50
C GLN A 66 1.48 11.29 -1.61
N SER A 67 0.35 10.74 -2.04
CA SER A 67 -0.89 10.80 -1.27
C SER A 67 -1.82 9.62 -1.54
N HIS A 68 -2.74 9.39 -0.59
CA HIS A 68 -3.75 8.36 -0.70
C HIS A 68 -4.65 8.54 -1.94
N GLY A 69 -5.01 9.79 -2.27
CA GLY A 69 -5.81 10.07 -3.47
C GLY A 69 -5.04 9.81 -4.76
N GLN A 70 -3.71 10.01 -4.76
CA GLN A 70 -2.87 9.68 -5.92
C GLN A 70 -2.78 8.18 -6.16
N VAL A 71 -2.68 7.35 -5.11
CA VAL A 71 -2.70 5.89 -5.25
C VAL A 71 -3.99 5.44 -5.96
N GLN A 72 -5.15 5.91 -5.49
CA GLN A 72 -6.44 5.58 -6.11
C GLN A 72 -6.53 6.03 -7.57
N THR A 73 -6.07 7.26 -7.85
CA THR A 73 -6.09 7.84 -9.20
C THR A 73 -5.19 7.07 -10.16
N LEU A 74 -3.97 6.74 -9.75
CA LEU A 74 -2.98 6.08 -10.62
C LEU A 74 -3.32 4.61 -10.85
N LEU A 75 -3.86 3.91 -9.84
CA LEU A 75 -4.28 2.52 -10.01
C LEU A 75 -5.46 2.40 -10.97
N GLY A 76 -6.40 3.35 -10.95
CA GLY A 76 -7.57 3.38 -11.83
C GLY A 76 -7.30 3.86 -13.25
N LYS A 77 -6.10 4.40 -13.55
CA LYS A 77 -5.71 4.77 -14.91
C LYS A 77 -5.35 3.49 -15.69
N SER A 78 -6.24 3.10 -16.59
CA SER A 78 -6.07 2.00 -17.56
C SER A 78 -5.69 2.55 -18.92
#